data_AF-A0A8K0QI27-F1
#
_entry.id   AF-A0A8K0QI27-F1
#
_cell.length_a   1.000
_cell.length_b   1.000
_cell.length_c   1.000
_cell.angle_alpha   90.00
_cell.angle_beta   90.00
_cell.angle_gamma   90.00
#
_symmetry.space_group_name_H-M   'P 1'
#
loop_
_entity.id
_entity.type
_entity.pdbx_description
1 polymer ?
#
loop_
_entity_poly.entity_id
_entity_poly.type
_entity_poly.pdbx_seq_one_letter_code
_entity_poly.pdbx_strand_id
1 'polypeptide(L)'
;MAAPFLTLPPEVLVMIMSFSESLGDLWSLIQASPAVLSCFSANRQRFLQPHIRSLNDSFGGDVPLSALLSVYLRYIRNRWPSGGSIENLQYHIKSVLQTLVPLGDVKARWLTRVPILSALLELVLEADWIISDYSSQAWEKMQDKFEHQHRQGYPGPFLRKPLKLCVTERRLFQDALFRYENYCQAFFHNRDFLFEGDETLRSFLMFQSPCLDIYFERNMAERFYSIVHYIYDQHCSIVRNVVNSLETHNYIHYLTSQGFGMLLALQRMNIHTQRDFTSATFFQVSQSGNPVVLLVDHVDGHRTGIIGGDRWMPCVHSWYNLPGMWQYAAHFWLPKRLGYQPGVDTLI
;
A
#
# COMPACT_ATOMS: atom_id res chain seq x y z
N MET A 1 -39.29 -24.30 6.89
CA MET A 1 -38.38 -24.77 5.84
C MET A 1 -37.05 -25.11 6.50
N ALA A 2 -36.63 -26.37 6.48
CA ALA A 2 -35.33 -26.77 7.01
C ALA A 2 -34.22 -26.19 6.12
N ALA A 3 -33.20 -25.57 6.71
CA ALA A 3 -32.09 -25.02 5.93
C ALA A 3 -31.35 -26.19 5.21
N PRO A 4 -31.22 -26.16 3.88
CA PRO A 4 -30.82 -27.32 3.06
C PRO A 4 -29.44 -27.89 3.43
N PHE A 5 -28.58 -27.09 4.05
CA PHE A 5 -27.26 -27.51 4.50
C PHE A 5 -27.24 -28.26 5.84
N LEU A 6 -28.30 -28.17 6.65
CA LEU A 6 -28.35 -28.84 7.97
C LEU A 6 -28.52 -30.36 7.85
N THR A 7 -29.02 -30.83 6.71
CA THR A 7 -29.29 -32.26 6.46
C THR A 7 -28.19 -32.95 5.68
N LEU A 8 -27.17 -32.22 5.20
CA LEU A 8 -26.09 -32.79 4.42
C LEU A 8 -25.03 -33.44 5.32
N PRO A 9 -24.51 -34.63 4.94
CA PRO A 9 -23.36 -35.22 5.61
C PRO A 9 -22.13 -34.30 5.57
N PRO A 10 -21.26 -34.32 6.60
CA PRO A 10 -20.03 -33.52 6.63
C PRO A 10 -19.14 -33.72 5.40
N GLU A 11 -19.09 -34.92 4.83
CA GLU A 11 -18.29 -35.25 3.65
C GLU A 11 -18.79 -34.50 2.41
N VAL A 12 -20.11 -34.38 2.26
CA VAL A 12 -20.73 -33.62 1.16
C VAL A 12 -20.48 -32.12 1.35
N LEU A 13 -20.57 -31.62 2.58
CA LEU A 13 -20.25 -30.22 2.90
C LEU A 13 -18.78 -29.89 2.60
N VAL A 14 -17.85 -30.79 2.93
CA VAL A 14 -16.42 -30.63 2.57
C VAL A 14 -16.24 -30.58 1.06
N MET A 15 -16.93 -31.45 0.33
CA MET A 15 -16.87 -31.49 -1.14
C MET A 15 -17.40 -30.19 -1.75
N ILE A 16 -18.57 -29.69 -1.30
CA ILE A 16 -19.13 -28.41 -1.74
C ILE A 16 -18.16 -27.27 -1.47
N MET A 17 -17.61 -27.18 -0.26
CA MET A 17 -16.62 -26.14 0.08
C MET A 17 -15.36 -26.23 -0.78
N SER A 18 -14.90 -27.44 -1.13
CA SER A 18 -13.73 -27.63 -1.99
C SER A 18 -13.92 -27.19 -3.44
N PHE A 19 -15.17 -27.04 -3.90
CA PHE A 19 -15.49 -26.45 -5.19
C PHE A 19 -15.51 -24.92 -5.19
N SER A 20 -15.30 -24.27 -4.03
CA SER A 20 -15.19 -22.81 -3.98
C SER A 20 -13.91 -22.36 -4.68
N GLU A 21 -14.05 -21.65 -5.80
CA GLU A 21 -12.91 -21.16 -6.57
C GLU A 21 -12.20 -20.00 -5.87
N SER A 22 -12.92 -19.24 -5.04
CA SER A 22 -12.39 -18.13 -4.26
C SER A 22 -12.66 -18.26 -2.75
N LEU A 23 -11.85 -17.58 -1.94
CA LEU A 23 -12.12 -17.41 -0.50
C LEU A 23 -13.40 -16.59 -0.23
N GLY A 24 -13.82 -15.76 -1.18
CA GLY A 24 -15.08 -15.02 -1.12
C GLY A 24 -16.30 -15.95 -1.21
N ASP A 25 -16.26 -16.93 -2.11
CA ASP A 25 -17.32 -17.94 -2.24
C ASP A 25 -17.38 -18.82 -0.98
N LEU A 26 -16.21 -19.25 -0.51
CA LEU A 26 -16.09 -20.00 0.74
C LEU A 26 -16.65 -19.21 1.92
N TRP A 27 -16.36 -17.91 2.01
CA TRP A 27 -16.90 -17.05 3.06
C TRP A 27 -18.42 -16.94 2.97
N SER A 28 -18.95 -16.76 1.77
CA SER A 28 -20.40 -16.68 1.53
C SER A 28 -21.11 -17.96 1.96
N LEU A 29 -20.53 -19.13 1.65
CA LEU A 29 -21.03 -20.43 2.11
C LEU A 29 -21.00 -20.55 3.64
N ILE A 30 -19.92 -20.11 4.29
CA ILE A 30 -19.79 -20.11 5.75
C ILE A 30 -20.86 -19.23 6.39
N GLN A 31 -21.14 -18.05 5.82
CA GLN A 31 -22.17 -17.14 6.32
C GLN A 31 -23.59 -17.68 6.10
N ALA A 32 -23.81 -18.47 5.04
CA ALA A 32 -25.11 -19.00 4.67
C ALA A 32 -25.61 -20.13 5.59
N SER A 33 -24.74 -20.84 6.32
CA SER A 33 -25.16 -21.97 7.16
C SER A 33 -24.24 -22.28 8.35
N PRO A 34 -24.82 -22.46 9.56
CA PRO A 34 -24.08 -22.93 10.74
C PRO A 34 -23.42 -24.31 10.56
N ALA A 35 -24.05 -25.21 9.79
CA ALA A 35 -23.46 -26.53 9.51
C ALA A 35 -22.19 -26.41 8.67
N VAL A 36 -22.18 -25.50 7.69
CA VAL A 36 -20.99 -25.19 6.88
C VAL A 36 -19.90 -24.57 7.76
N LEU A 37 -20.25 -23.62 8.62
CA LEU A 37 -19.30 -23.03 9.57
C LEU A 37 -18.66 -24.07 10.50
N SER A 38 -19.45 -25.00 11.03
CA SER A 38 -18.96 -26.08 11.89
C SER A 38 -18.01 -27.01 11.12
N CYS A 39 -18.43 -27.43 9.92
CA CYS A 39 -17.63 -28.28 9.04
C CYS A 39 -16.31 -27.60 8.62
N PHE A 40 -16.36 -26.32 8.25
CA PHE A 40 -15.20 -25.50 7.96
C PHE A 40 -14.28 -25.41 9.17
N SER A 41 -14.82 -25.18 10.37
CA SER A 41 -14.00 -25.05 11.58
C SER A 41 -13.24 -26.33 11.91
N ALA A 42 -13.85 -27.49 11.71
CA ALA A 42 -13.20 -28.80 11.86
C ALA A 42 -12.13 -29.06 10.79
N ASN A 43 -12.29 -28.50 9.59
CA ASN A 43 -11.41 -28.74 8.43
C ASN A 43 -10.60 -27.50 8.01
N ARG A 44 -10.45 -26.51 8.90
CA ARG A 44 -9.98 -25.17 8.55
C ARG A 44 -8.63 -25.18 7.83
N GLN A 45 -7.67 -25.95 8.36
CA GLN A 45 -6.34 -26.06 7.78
C GLN A 45 -6.38 -26.58 6.34
N ARG A 46 -7.24 -27.56 6.04
CA ARG A 46 -7.39 -28.13 4.70
C ARG A 46 -7.77 -27.08 3.67
N PHE A 47 -8.67 -26.17 4.02
CA PHE A 47 -9.15 -25.13 3.11
C PHE A 47 -8.20 -23.93 3.03
N LEU A 48 -7.59 -23.51 4.14
CA LEU A 48 -6.77 -22.29 4.16
C LEU A 48 -5.31 -22.51 3.76
N GLN A 49 -4.75 -23.69 4.01
CA GLN A 49 -3.33 -23.96 3.79
C GLN A 49 -2.86 -23.70 2.34
N PRO A 50 -3.60 -24.05 1.28
CA PRO A 50 -3.19 -23.75 -0.09
C PRO A 50 -3.00 -22.25 -0.33
N HIS A 51 -3.93 -21.43 0.18
CA HIS A 51 -3.86 -19.97 0.07
C HIS A 51 -2.72 -19.36 0.90
N ILE A 52 -2.49 -19.88 2.11
CA ILE A 52 -1.36 -19.46 2.96
C ILE A 52 -0.02 -19.80 2.29
N ARG A 53 0.11 -20.97 1.67
CA ARG A 53 1.31 -21.34 0.90
C ARG A 53 1.52 -20.41 -0.28
N SER A 54 0.47 -20.17 -1.08
CA SER A 54 0.54 -19.24 -2.21
C SER A 54 0.99 -17.83 -1.78
N LEU A 55 0.49 -17.33 -0.65
CA LEU A 55 0.94 -16.04 -0.11
C LEU A 55 2.41 -16.07 0.29
N ASN A 56 2.83 -17.12 0.99
CA ASN A 56 4.23 -17.26 1.38
C ASN A 56 5.15 -17.30 0.14
N ASP A 57 4.74 -17.99 -0.91
CA ASP A 57 5.48 -18.04 -2.18
C ASP A 57 5.56 -16.64 -2.83
N SER A 58 4.46 -15.87 -2.84
CA SER A 58 4.44 -14.49 -3.36
C SER A 58 5.36 -13.53 -2.60
N PHE A 59 5.56 -13.76 -1.29
CA PHE A 59 6.51 -13.02 -0.47
C PHE A 59 7.91 -13.65 -0.44
N GLY A 60 8.13 -14.79 -1.12
CA GLY A 60 9.36 -15.58 -1.08
C GLY A 60 9.70 -16.18 0.29
N GLY A 61 8.72 -16.26 1.19
CA GLY A 61 8.89 -16.65 2.59
C GLY A 61 7.68 -16.28 3.43
N ASP A 62 7.90 -15.91 4.67
CA ASP A 62 6.81 -15.57 5.59
C ASP A 62 6.07 -14.28 5.20
N VAL A 63 4.73 -14.27 5.34
CA VAL A 63 3.93 -13.03 5.20
C VAL A 63 4.48 -11.93 6.11
N PRO A 64 4.83 -10.74 5.57
CA PRO A 64 5.40 -9.66 6.36
C PRO A 64 4.33 -9.00 7.24
N LEU A 65 4.77 -8.48 8.40
CA LEU A 65 3.89 -7.76 9.32
C LEU A 65 3.23 -6.56 8.65
N SER A 66 3.97 -5.85 7.80
CA SER A 66 3.47 -4.68 7.06
C SER A 66 2.22 -5.01 6.25
N ALA A 67 2.19 -6.13 5.53
CA ALA A 67 1.02 -6.56 4.76
C ALA A 67 -0.18 -6.93 5.65
N LEU A 68 0.07 -7.67 6.74
CA LEU A 68 -0.98 -8.05 7.69
C LEU A 68 -1.61 -6.82 8.33
N LEU A 69 -0.78 -5.86 8.76
CA LEU A 69 -1.26 -4.60 9.31
C LEU A 69 -2.12 -3.84 8.31
N SER A 70 -1.74 -3.82 7.02
CA SER A 70 -2.51 -3.11 5.97
C SER A 70 -3.92 -3.67 5.86
N VAL A 71 -4.05 -5.00 5.83
CA VAL A 71 -5.35 -5.67 5.77
C VAL A 71 -6.18 -5.39 7.02
N TYR A 72 -5.57 -5.40 8.20
CA TYR A 72 -6.29 -5.13 9.45
C TYR A 72 -6.78 -3.69 9.54
N LEU A 73 -5.94 -2.72 9.17
CA LEU A 73 -6.34 -1.32 9.13
C LEU A 73 -7.46 -1.08 8.11
N ARG A 74 -7.35 -1.67 6.90
CA ARG A 74 -8.44 -1.67 5.90
C ARG A 74 -9.72 -2.27 6.48
N TYR A 75 -9.63 -3.40 7.17
CA TYR A 75 -10.78 -4.08 7.76
C TYR A 75 -11.49 -3.23 8.81
N ILE A 76 -10.74 -2.56 9.70
CA ILE A 76 -11.29 -1.64 10.70
C ILE A 76 -11.98 -0.47 10.00
N ARG A 77 -11.33 0.12 9.00
CA ARG A 77 -11.87 1.26 8.26
C ARG A 77 -13.14 0.92 7.48
N ASN A 78 -13.16 -0.20 6.77
CA ASN A 78 -14.30 -0.62 5.97
C ASN A 78 -15.54 -0.97 6.82
N ARG A 79 -15.33 -1.30 8.11
CA ARG A 79 -16.41 -1.55 9.05
C ARG A 79 -16.74 -0.34 9.93
N TRP A 80 -16.02 0.76 9.77
CA TRP A 80 -16.28 1.95 10.58
C TRP A 80 -17.60 2.60 10.14
N PRO A 81 -18.57 2.79 11.04
CA PRO A 81 -19.86 3.34 10.67
C PRO A 81 -19.74 4.79 10.19
N SER A 82 -20.54 5.16 9.19
CA SER A 82 -20.67 6.55 8.74
C SER A 82 -21.18 7.40 9.90
N GLY A 83 -20.35 8.34 10.38
CA GLY A 83 -20.63 9.17 11.57
C GLY A 83 -20.12 8.62 12.90
N GLY A 84 -19.33 7.54 12.90
CA GLY A 84 -18.62 7.07 14.10
C GLY A 84 -17.60 8.10 14.62
N SER A 85 -17.42 8.17 15.94
CA SER A 85 -16.47 9.09 16.58
C SER A 85 -15.02 8.84 16.11
N ILE A 86 -14.32 9.93 15.78
CA ILE A 86 -12.91 9.91 15.37
C ILE A 86 -12.02 9.42 16.51
N GLU A 87 -12.33 9.83 17.75
CA GLU A 87 -11.59 9.43 18.95
C GLU A 87 -11.66 7.90 19.16
N ASN A 88 -12.84 7.31 18.92
CA ASN A 88 -13.01 5.86 19.00
C ASN A 88 -12.25 5.15 17.87
N LEU A 89 -12.21 5.71 16.65
CA LEU A 89 -11.43 5.14 15.55
C LEU A 89 -9.93 5.17 15.89
N GLN A 90 -9.46 6.31 16.40
CA GLN A 90 -8.08 6.49 16.86
C GLN A 90 -7.71 5.49 17.96
N TYR A 91 -8.60 5.26 18.92
CA TYR A 91 -8.41 4.24 19.96
C TYR A 91 -8.28 2.83 19.38
N HIS A 92 -9.13 2.43 18.43
CA HIS A 92 -9.06 1.11 17.80
C HIS A 92 -7.78 0.92 16.99
N ILE A 93 -7.36 1.93 16.23
CA ILE A 93 -6.10 1.91 15.48
C ILE A 93 -4.92 1.77 16.44
N LYS A 94 -4.85 2.58 17.51
CA LYS A 94 -3.79 2.48 18.53
C LYS A 94 -3.77 1.11 19.20
N SER A 95 -4.93 0.57 19.55
CA SER A 95 -5.05 -0.77 20.14
C SER A 95 -4.50 -1.86 19.23
N VAL A 96 -4.78 -1.81 17.92
CA VAL A 96 -4.23 -2.77 16.96
C VAL A 96 -2.72 -2.65 16.84
N LEU A 97 -2.19 -1.43 16.80
CA LEU A 97 -0.75 -1.21 16.71
C LEU A 97 -0.01 -1.67 17.98
N GLN A 98 -0.63 -1.52 19.16
CA GLN A 98 -0.11 -2.02 20.44
C GLN A 98 -0.20 -3.55 20.55
N THR A 99 -1.26 -4.17 20.01
CA THR A 99 -1.47 -5.63 20.07
C THR A 99 -0.63 -6.42 19.06
N LEU A 100 0.03 -5.76 18.12
CA LEU A 100 0.92 -6.37 17.13
C LEU A 100 2.34 -6.64 17.66
N VAL A 101 2.65 -6.20 18.88
CA VAL A 101 3.97 -6.33 19.50
C VAL A 101 4.33 -7.80 19.87
N PRO A 102 3.40 -8.75 20.07
CA PRO A 102 3.71 -10.19 20.04
C PRO A 102 3.53 -10.75 18.62
N LEU A 103 4.63 -10.86 17.88
CA LEU A 103 4.68 -11.10 16.42
C LEU A 103 4.20 -12.49 15.93
N GLY A 104 4.36 -13.55 16.74
CA GLY A 104 4.15 -14.94 16.29
C GLY A 104 2.68 -15.41 16.34
N ASP A 105 2.09 -15.41 17.54
CA ASP A 105 0.74 -15.94 17.78
C ASP A 105 -0.36 -15.12 17.12
N VAL A 106 -0.12 -13.82 16.91
CA VAL A 106 -1.07 -12.92 16.26
C VAL A 106 -1.17 -13.25 14.77
N LYS A 107 -0.03 -13.42 14.08
CA LYS A 107 0.03 -13.78 12.66
C LYS A 107 -0.68 -15.09 12.36
N ALA A 108 -0.41 -16.15 13.13
CA ALA A 108 -1.06 -17.45 12.93
C ALA A 108 -2.58 -17.34 13.11
N ARG A 109 -3.05 -16.65 14.15
CA ARG A 109 -4.49 -16.43 14.38
C ARG A 109 -5.14 -15.64 13.25
N TRP A 110 -4.45 -14.64 12.72
CA TRP A 110 -4.97 -13.75 11.68
C TRP A 110 -5.13 -14.47 10.34
N LEU A 111 -4.13 -15.25 9.94
CA LEU A 111 -4.18 -16.05 8.70
C LEU A 111 -5.24 -17.16 8.73
N THR A 112 -5.75 -17.53 9.90
CA THR A 112 -6.87 -18.49 10.01
C THR A 112 -8.26 -17.86 9.81
N ARG A 113 -8.35 -16.54 9.59
CA ARG A 113 -9.61 -15.84 9.34
C ARG A 113 -9.81 -15.65 7.82
N VAL A 114 -10.85 -16.26 7.27
CA VAL A 114 -11.17 -16.19 5.82
C VAL A 114 -11.23 -14.75 5.29
N PRO A 115 -11.91 -13.78 5.94
CA PRO A 115 -11.99 -12.42 5.40
C PRO A 115 -10.63 -11.71 5.34
N ILE A 116 -9.77 -11.97 6.33
CA ILE A 116 -8.42 -11.41 6.37
C ILE A 116 -7.56 -12.05 5.28
N LEU A 117 -7.63 -13.36 5.13
CA LEU A 117 -6.86 -14.08 4.12
C LEU A 117 -7.27 -13.68 2.69
N SER A 118 -8.57 -13.50 2.44
CA SER A 118 -9.10 -13.00 1.16
C SER A 118 -8.59 -11.59 0.86
N ALA A 119 -8.74 -10.67 1.82
CA ALA A 119 -8.28 -9.30 1.66
C ALA A 119 -6.75 -9.21 1.50
N LEU A 120 -5.99 -10.13 2.10
CA LEU A 120 -4.54 -10.20 1.92
C LEU A 120 -4.15 -10.68 0.52
N LEU A 121 -4.85 -11.67 -0.04
CA LEU A 121 -4.64 -12.10 -1.42
C LEU A 121 -4.94 -10.96 -2.41
N GLU A 122 -6.04 -10.24 -2.19
CA GLU A 122 -6.40 -9.06 -2.99
C GLU A 122 -5.32 -7.98 -2.89
N LEU A 123 -4.88 -7.65 -1.67
CA LEU A 123 -3.80 -6.68 -1.42
C LEU A 123 -2.50 -7.06 -2.16
N VAL A 124 -2.16 -8.35 -2.22
CA VAL A 124 -0.98 -8.84 -2.95
C VAL A 124 -1.14 -8.65 -4.45
N LEU A 125 -2.30 -8.96 -5.01
CA LEU A 125 -2.57 -8.75 -6.44
C LEU A 125 -2.51 -7.25 -6.81
N GLU A 126 -3.08 -6.39 -5.97
CA GLU A 126 -3.01 -4.94 -6.10
C GLU A 126 -1.56 -4.44 -6.06
N ALA A 127 -0.78 -4.89 -5.07
CA ALA A 127 0.62 -4.54 -4.94
C ALA A 127 1.43 -5.03 -6.14
N ASP A 128 1.28 -6.29 -6.56
CA ASP A 128 2.02 -6.85 -7.70
C ASP A 128 1.76 -6.09 -9.01
N TRP A 129 0.53 -5.60 -9.21
CA TRP A 129 0.19 -4.74 -10.34
C TRP A 129 0.99 -3.43 -10.29
N ILE A 130 0.98 -2.74 -9.15
CA ILE A 130 1.70 -1.47 -8.97
C ILE A 130 3.21 -1.67 -9.11
N ILE A 131 3.75 -2.76 -8.56
CA ILE A 131 5.16 -3.09 -8.66
C ILE A 131 5.54 -3.29 -10.13
N SER A 132 4.72 -4.03 -10.88
CA SER A 132 4.97 -4.25 -12.31
C SER A 132 4.97 -2.94 -13.09
N ASP A 133 3.97 -2.10 -12.87
CA ASP A 133 3.81 -0.82 -13.56
C ASP A 133 4.94 0.16 -13.19
N TYR A 134 5.13 0.41 -11.90
CA TYR A 134 6.16 1.32 -11.40
C TYR A 134 7.56 0.85 -11.83
N SER A 135 7.91 -0.41 -11.55
CA SER A 135 9.26 -0.88 -11.84
C SER A 135 9.59 -0.81 -13.33
N SER A 136 8.61 -1.06 -14.22
CA SER A 136 8.79 -0.93 -15.67
C SER A 136 9.02 0.51 -16.09
N GLN A 137 8.16 1.45 -15.65
CA GLN A 137 8.33 2.87 -15.98
C GLN A 137 9.66 3.44 -15.45
N ALA A 138 10.05 3.05 -14.23
CA ALA A 138 11.32 3.48 -13.65
C ALA A 138 12.52 2.90 -14.39
N TRP A 139 12.40 1.66 -14.86
CA TRP A 139 13.43 1.00 -15.64
C TRP A 139 13.61 1.65 -17.02
N GLU A 140 12.53 1.98 -17.71
CA GLU A 140 12.56 2.70 -18.99
C GLU A 140 13.25 4.06 -18.85
N LYS A 141 12.83 4.88 -17.87
CA LYS A 141 13.46 6.18 -17.60
C LYS A 141 14.94 6.07 -17.24
N MET A 142 15.31 5.01 -16.52
CA MET A 142 16.71 4.71 -16.21
C MET A 142 17.51 4.35 -17.47
N GLN A 143 16.95 3.52 -18.35
CA GLN A 143 17.57 3.17 -19.63
C GLN A 143 17.78 4.41 -20.50
N ASP A 144 16.75 5.26 -20.64
CA ASP A 144 16.84 6.52 -21.41
C ASP A 144 17.97 7.42 -20.90
N LYS A 145 18.09 7.54 -19.57
CA LYS A 145 19.18 8.31 -18.94
C LYS A 145 20.56 7.73 -19.26
N PHE A 146 20.73 6.42 -19.14
CA PHE A 146 22.01 5.77 -19.45
C PHE A 146 22.35 5.84 -20.93
N GLU A 147 21.37 5.71 -21.83
CA GLU A 147 21.59 5.89 -23.27
C GLU A 147 22.04 7.32 -23.58
N HIS A 148 21.43 8.32 -22.95
CA HIS A 148 21.84 9.71 -23.11
C HIS A 148 23.28 9.94 -22.63
N GLN A 149 23.63 9.42 -21.46
CA GLN A 149 24.99 9.48 -20.93
C GLN A 149 26.02 8.76 -21.82
N HIS A 150 25.67 7.59 -22.35
CA HIS A 150 26.54 6.85 -23.27
C HIS A 150 26.75 7.61 -24.58
N ARG A 151 25.71 8.26 -25.14
CA ARG A 151 25.85 9.14 -26.31
C ARG A 151 26.78 10.33 -26.04
N GLN A 152 26.89 10.76 -24.78
CA GLN A 152 27.82 11.80 -24.33
C GLN A 152 29.23 11.26 -24.00
N GLY A 153 29.50 9.97 -24.23
CA GLY A 153 30.81 9.37 -24.02
C GLY A 153 31.08 8.87 -22.60
N TYR A 154 30.07 8.86 -21.71
CA TYR A 154 30.23 8.30 -20.37
C TYR A 154 30.15 6.76 -20.40
N PRO A 155 31.07 6.05 -19.71
CA PRO A 155 30.95 4.60 -19.55
C PRO A 155 29.74 4.30 -18.65
N GLY A 156 28.75 3.59 -19.20
CA GLY A 156 27.55 3.16 -18.48
C GLY A 156 27.23 1.70 -18.77
N PRO A 157 26.59 0.98 -17.82
CA PRO A 157 26.20 -0.40 -18.05
C PRO A 157 25.19 -0.48 -19.20
N PHE A 158 25.42 -1.39 -20.16
CA PHE A 158 24.46 -1.69 -21.22
C PHE A 158 23.28 -2.49 -20.65
N LEU A 159 22.21 -1.78 -20.27
CA LEU A 159 20.99 -2.37 -19.72
C LEU A 159 19.99 -2.75 -20.84
N ARG A 160 20.33 -3.70 -21.72
CA ARG A 160 19.43 -4.17 -22.82
C ARG A 160 18.69 -5.47 -22.49
N LYS A 161 18.16 -5.62 -21.28
CA LYS A 161 17.35 -6.80 -20.91
C LYS A 161 15.96 -6.39 -20.44
N PRO A 162 14.93 -7.20 -20.74
CA PRO A 162 13.61 -6.97 -20.15
C PRO A 162 13.72 -7.00 -18.62
N LEU A 163 13.00 -6.10 -17.97
CA LEU A 163 13.02 -6.01 -16.52
C LEU A 163 12.45 -7.30 -15.92
N LYS A 164 13.27 -8.00 -15.14
CA LYS A 164 12.85 -9.09 -14.27
C LYS A 164 13.35 -8.80 -12.86
N LEU A 165 12.43 -8.50 -11.95
CA LEU A 165 12.73 -8.30 -10.54
C LEU A 165 13.18 -9.62 -9.91
N CYS A 166 14.24 -9.58 -9.11
CA CYS A 166 14.55 -10.71 -8.24
C CYS A 166 13.65 -10.69 -6.99
N VAL A 167 13.64 -11.79 -6.22
CA VAL A 167 12.83 -11.91 -5.00
C VAL A 167 13.12 -10.78 -4.01
N THR A 168 14.39 -10.40 -3.85
CA THR A 168 14.78 -9.32 -2.94
C THR A 168 14.24 -7.96 -3.40
N GLU A 169 14.38 -7.61 -4.67
CA GLU A 169 13.88 -6.33 -5.21
C GLU A 169 12.36 -6.25 -5.08
N ARG A 170 11.64 -7.32 -5.44
CA ARG A 170 10.19 -7.41 -5.26
C ARG A 170 9.80 -7.19 -3.79
N ARG A 171 10.52 -7.79 -2.84
CA ARG A 171 10.28 -7.57 -1.41
C ARG A 171 10.49 -6.13 -0.98
N LEU A 172 11.50 -5.44 -1.51
CA LEU A 172 11.74 -4.03 -1.20
C LEU A 172 10.56 -3.17 -1.64
N PHE A 173 10.01 -3.43 -2.84
CA PHE A 173 8.81 -2.76 -3.32
C PHE A 173 7.58 -3.10 -2.47
N GLN A 174 7.33 -4.39 -2.23
CA GLN A 174 6.21 -4.85 -1.42
C GLN A 174 6.21 -4.20 -0.03
N ASP A 175 7.36 -4.20 0.67
CA ASP A 175 7.46 -3.63 2.00
C ASP A 175 7.20 -2.11 2.01
N ALA A 176 7.72 -1.38 1.02
CA ALA A 176 7.44 0.05 0.86
C ALA A 176 5.98 0.34 0.56
N LEU A 177 5.34 -0.44 -0.32
CA LEU A 177 3.93 -0.30 -0.65
C LEU A 177 3.03 -0.57 0.56
N PHE A 178 3.28 -1.64 1.32
CA PHE A 178 2.46 -1.95 2.49
C PHE A 178 2.67 -0.95 3.62
N ARG A 179 3.87 -0.39 3.79
CA ARG A 179 4.09 0.70 4.76
C ARG A 179 3.39 1.99 4.35
N TYR A 180 3.42 2.33 3.06
CA TYR A 180 2.61 3.42 2.52
C TYR A 180 1.11 3.18 2.76
N GLU A 181 0.63 1.96 2.50
CA GLU A 181 -0.77 1.60 2.77
C GLU A 181 -1.09 1.69 4.26
N ASN A 182 -0.23 1.17 5.14
CA ASN A 182 -0.39 1.30 6.59
C ASN A 182 -0.49 2.77 7.02
N TYR A 183 0.37 3.61 6.46
CA TYR A 183 0.36 5.04 6.71
C TYR A 183 -0.99 5.66 6.30
N CYS A 184 -1.44 5.40 5.06
CA CYS A 184 -2.73 5.87 4.55
C CYS A 184 -3.91 5.40 5.42
N GLN A 185 -3.91 4.11 5.79
CA GLN A 185 -5.02 3.51 6.54
C GLN A 185 -5.03 3.87 8.03
N ALA A 186 -3.90 4.28 8.61
CA ALA A 186 -3.82 4.70 10.01
C ALA A 186 -4.06 6.20 10.21
N PHE A 187 -3.55 7.03 9.29
CA PHE A 187 -3.52 8.48 9.46
C PHE A 187 -4.65 9.22 8.74
N PHE A 188 -5.35 8.60 7.79
CA PHE A 188 -6.39 9.29 7.03
C PHE A 188 -7.72 8.56 7.12
N HIS A 189 -8.75 9.32 7.45
CA HIS A 189 -10.12 8.82 7.39
C HIS A 189 -11.03 9.88 6.80
N ASN A 190 -11.65 9.57 5.66
CA ASN A 190 -12.37 10.52 4.82
C ASN A 190 -11.47 11.70 4.45
N ARG A 191 -11.61 12.83 5.15
CA ARG A 191 -10.86 14.08 4.92
C ARG A 191 -10.07 14.51 6.16
N ASP A 192 -10.16 13.74 7.25
CA ASP A 192 -9.53 14.06 8.51
C ASP A 192 -8.17 13.37 8.63
N PHE A 193 -7.21 14.12 9.16
CA PHE A 193 -5.89 13.62 9.50
C PHE A 193 -5.91 13.17 10.97
N LEU A 194 -5.83 11.87 11.16
CA LEU A 194 -5.81 11.23 12.47
C LEU A 194 -4.42 11.41 13.09
N PHE A 195 -4.36 11.53 14.43
CA PHE A 195 -3.10 11.59 15.18
C PHE A 195 -2.15 12.72 14.74
N GLU A 196 -2.70 13.92 14.53
CA GLU A 196 -1.89 15.09 14.22
C GLU A 196 -0.79 15.29 15.28
N GLY A 197 0.47 15.31 14.85
CA GLY A 197 1.64 15.49 15.73
C GLY A 197 2.17 14.21 16.39
N ASP A 198 1.59 13.03 16.15
CA ASP A 198 2.06 11.76 16.75
C ASP A 198 3.27 11.19 15.97
N GLU A 199 4.44 11.81 16.15
CA GLU A 199 5.69 11.42 15.49
C GLU A 199 6.11 9.98 15.80
N THR A 200 5.88 9.54 17.05
CA THR A 200 6.18 8.16 17.47
C THR A 200 5.40 7.16 16.62
N LEU A 201 4.11 7.41 16.39
CA LEU A 201 3.27 6.55 15.57
C LEU A 201 3.69 6.56 14.09
N ARG A 202 4.07 7.73 13.57
CA ARG A 202 4.56 7.87 12.18
C ARG A 202 5.84 7.06 11.98
N SER A 203 6.83 7.25 12.86
CA SER A 203 8.08 6.51 12.84
C SER A 203 7.83 5.01 13.01
N PHE A 204 6.89 4.60 13.87
CA PHE A 204 6.53 3.19 14.01
C PHE A 204 5.96 2.60 12.72
N LEU A 205 5.01 3.26 12.03
CA LEU A 205 4.45 2.73 10.79
C LEU A 205 5.46 2.71 9.64
N MET A 206 6.37 3.69 9.62
CA MET A 206 7.37 3.85 8.58
C MET A 206 8.55 2.88 8.76
N PHE A 207 9.06 2.70 9.97
CA PHE A 207 10.25 1.89 10.26
C PHE A 207 9.92 0.53 10.88
N GLN A 208 8.78 0.37 11.55
CA GLN A 208 8.30 -0.89 12.18
C GLN A 208 9.29 -1.51 13.18
N SER A 209 10.25 -0.73 13.66
CA SER A 209 11.15 -1.09 14.76
C SER A 209 11.73 0.18 15.36
N PRO A 210 11.78 0.31 16.70
CA PRO A 210 12.43 1.43 17.38
C PRO A 210 13.97 1.31 17.45
N CYS A 211 14.56 0.27 16.85
CA CYS A 211 15.98 -0.07 17.03
C CYS A 211 16.67 -0.41 15.70
N LEU A 212 16.87 0.55 14.79
CA LEU A 212 17.55 0.29 13.51
C LEU A 212 18.70 1.26 13.25
N ASP A 213 19.67 0.75 12.50
CA ASP A 213 20.80 1.49 11.92
C ASP A 213 20.28 2.65 11.06
N ILE A 214 20.89 3.83 11.21
CA ILE A 214 20.60 5.06 10.45
C ILE A 214 20.58 4.77 8.94
N TYR A 215 21.43 3.85 8.46
CA TYR A 215 21.46 3.46 7.05
C TYR A 215 20.18 2.73 6.59
N PHE A 216 19.59 1.91 7.46
CA PHE A 216 18.34 1.23 7.15
C PHE A 216 17.16 2.21 7.12
N GLU A 217 17.09 3.12 8.11
CA GLU A 217 16.04 4.14 8.17
C GLU A 217 16.05 5.03 6.93
N ARG A 218 17.24 5.48 6.51
CA ARG A 218 17.41 6.28 5.29
C ARG A 218 16.89 5.56 4.04
N ASN A 219 17.35 4.33 3.80
CA ASN A 219 16.90 3.57 2.63
C ASN A 219 15.40 3.29 2.64
N MET A 220 14.83 3.04 3.82
CA MET A 220 13.39 2.84 3.97
C MET A 220 12.64 4.12 3.66
N ALA A 221 13.10 5.28 4.13
CA ALA A 221 12.50 6.57 3.83
C ALA A 221 12.50 6.87 2.33
N GLU A 222 13.64 6.68 1.68
CA GLU A 222 13.77 6.92 0.24
C GLU A 222 12.82 6.03 -0.57
N ARG A 223 12.69 4.75 -0.20
CA ARG A 223 11.73 3.83 -0.83
C ARG A 223 10.28 4.23 -0.58
N PHE A 224 9.94 4.59 0.66
CA PHE A 224 8.60 5.03 1.02
C PHE A 224 8.19 6.25 0.20
N TYR A 225 9.01 7.30 0.18
CA TYR A 225 8.71 8.51 -0.59
C TYR A 225 8.70 8.27 -2.10
N SER A 226 9.53 7.34 -2.59
CA SER A 226 9.47 6.93 -3.98
C SER A 226 8.12 6.31 -4.35
N ILE A 227 7.52 5.47 -3.48
CA ILE A 227 6.15 4.97 -3.67
C ILE A 227 5.12 6.11 -3.64
N VAL A 228 5.21 6.99 -2.64
CA VAL A 228 4.30 8.13 -2.48
C VAL A 228 4.29 9.01 -3.73
N HIS A 229 5.47 9.42 -4.20
CA HIS A 229 5.59 10.28 -5.36
C HIS A 229 5.15 9.59 -6.65
N TYR A 230 5.40 8.29 -6.78
CA TYR A 230 4.86 7.51 -7.89
C TYR A 230 3.33 7.59 -7.93
N ILE A 231 2.67 7.24 -6.82
CA ILE A 231 1.21 7.22 -6.74
C ILE A 231 0.63 8.62 -6.96
N TYR A 232 1.26 9.65 -6.39
CA TYR A 232 0.90 11.04 -6.60
C TYR A 232 0.97 11.44 -8.09
N ASP A 233 2.05 11.07 -8.79
CA ASP A 233 2.22 11.39 -10.21
C ASP A 233 1.19 10.65 -11.08
N GLN A 234 0.87 9.39 -10.74
CA GLN A 234 -0.18 8.64 -11.43
C GLN A 234 -1.56 9.29 -11.23
N HIS A 235 -1.89 9.72 -10.01
CA HIS A 235 -3.12 10.48 -9.77
C HIS A 235 -3.13 11.81 -10.54
N CYS A 236 -2.02 12.55 -10.56
CA CYS A 236 -1.90 13.76 -11.38
C CYS A 236 -2.18 13.50 -12.86
N SER A 237 -1.62 12.42 -13.41
CA SER A 237 -1.81 12.01 -14.81
C SER A 237 -3.29 11.70 -15.10
N ILE A 238 -3.93 10.88 -14.25
CA ILE A 238 -5.35 10.51 -14.40
C ILE A 238 -6.24 11.75 -14.33
N VAL A 239 -6.04 12.62 -13.34
CA VAL A 239 -6.88 13.80 -13.16
C VAL A 239 -6.68 14.82 -14.27
N ARG A 240 -5.44 15.01 -14.76
CA ARG A 240 -5.17 15.91 -15.89
C ARG A 240 -5.90 15.47 -17.16
N ASN A 241 -6.05 14.16 -17.38
CA ASN A 241 -6.80 13.63 -18.52
C ASN A 241 -8.31 13.92 -18.43
N VAL A 242 -8.82 14.22 -17.23
CA VAL A 242 -10.25 14.44 -16.96
C VAL A 242 -10.57 15.93 -16.79
N VAL A 243 -9.70 16.71 -16.14
CA VAL A 243 -9.89 18.13 -15.86
C VAL A 243 -8.61 18.92 -16.10
N ASN A 244 -8.62 19.77 -17.14
CA ASN A 244 -7.44 20.54 -17.57
C ASN A 244 -7.19 21.84 -16.76
N SER A 245 -8.08 22.25 -15.84
CA SER A 245 -8.13 23.67 -15.39
C SER A 245 -8.36 23.92 -13.90
N LEU A 246 -8.28 22.92 -13.01
CA LEU A 246 -8.50 23.15 -11.58
C LEU A 246 -7.18 23.17 -10.81
N GLU A 247 -7.14 23.95 -9.73
CA GLU A 247 -6.15 23.77 -8.66
C GLU A 247 -6.42 22.42 -7.98
N THR A 248 -5.91 21.35 -8.58
CA THR A 248 -6.21 19.96 -8.23
C THR A 248 -5.41 19.46 -7.05
N HIS A 249 -4.47 20.23 -6.51
CA HIS A 249 -3.48 19.76 -5.56
C HIS A 249 -4.10 19.14 -4.30
N ASN A 250 -5.11 19.79 -3.70
CA ASN A 250 -5.87 19.24 -2.55
C ASN A 250 -6.61 17.95 -2.89
N TYR A 251 -7.12 17.83 -4.11
CA TYR A 251 -7.80 16.63 -4.59
C TYR A 251 -6.81 15.49 -4.85
N ILE A 252 -5.65 15.76 -5.44
CA ILE A 252 -4.60 14.74 -5.63
C ILE A 252 -4.08 14.24 -4.27
N HIS A 253 -3.92 15.12 -3.27
CA HIS A 253 -3.56 14.70 -1.91
C HIS A 253 -4.62 13.83 -1.28
N TYR A 254 -5.90 14.20 -1.44
CA TYR A 254 -7.00 13.36 -1.01
C TYR A 254 -6.94 11.98 -1.67
N LEU A 255 -6.75 11.88 -2.98
CA LEU A 255 -6.62 10.60 -3.68
C LEU A 255 -5.44 9.79 -3.16
N THR A 256 -4.30 10.45 -2.97
CA THR A 256 -3.07 9.84 -2.45
C THR A 256 -3.20 9.44 -0.97
N SER A 257 -4.09 10.06 -0.19
CA SER A 257 -4.32 9.68 1.20
C SER A 257 -5.27 8.48 1.35
N GLN A 258 -6.01 8.10 0.30
CA GLN A 258 -6.88 6.92 0.31
C GLN A 258 -6.11 5.60 0.17
N GLY A 259 -4.78 5.65 -0.02
CA GLY A 259 -3.94 4.49 -0.26
C GLY A 259 -3.97 4.04 -1.72
N PHE A 260 -3.22 2.99 -2.02
CA PHE A 260 -2.98 2.62 -3.42
C PHE A 260 -4.18 1.92 -4.09
N GLY A 261 -5.13 1.43 -3.30
CA GLY A 261 -6.39 0.88 -3.82
C GLY A 261 -7.20 1.91 -4.60
N MET A 262 -7.10 3.20 -4.23
CA MET A 262 -7.76 4.29 -4.97
C MET A 262 -7.18 4.47 -6.38
N LEU A 263 -5.86 4.39 -6.52
CA LEU A 263 -5.19 4.47 -7.83
C LEU A 263 -5.71 3.37 -8.76
N LEU A 264 -5.74 2.13 -8.27
CA LEU A 264 -6.22 0.98 -9.03
C LEU A 264 -7.70 1.09 -9.38
N ALA A 265 -8.53 1.56 -8.45
CA ALA A 265 -9.93 1.81 -8.71
C ALA A 265 -10.11 2.81 -9.85
N LEU A 266 -9.40 3.94 -9.80
CA LEU A 266 -9.44 4.94 -10.87
C LEU A 266 -8.96 4.38 -12.20
N GLN A 267 -7.84 3.66 -12.25
CA GLN A 267 -7.31 3.10 -13.50
C GLN A 267 -8.24 2.06 -14.15
N ARG A 268 -9.10 1.40 -13.37
CA ARG A 268 -10.11 0.46 -13.87
C ARG A 268 -11.40 1.14 -14.34
N MET A 269 -11.65 2.39 -13.92
CA MET A 269 -12.82 3.14 -14.37
C MET A 269 -12.64 3.61 -15.82
N ASN A 270 -13.73 3.59 -16.60
CA ASN A 270 -13.73 4.27 -17.89
C ASN A 270 -13.76 5.79 -17.72
N ILE A 271 -13.46 6.53 -18.79
CA ILE A 271 -13.31 7.99 -18.74
C ILE A 271 -14.57 8.73 -18.24
N HIS A 272 -15.77 8.22 -18.54
CA HIS A 272 -17.03 8.84 -18.08
C HIS A 272 -17.21 8.63 -16.57
N THR A 273 -17.02 7.40 -16.10
CA THR A 273 -17.07 7.07 -14.66
C THR A 273 -16.00 7.82 -13.87
N GLN A 274 -14.78 7.94 -14.41
CA GLN A 274 -13.72 8.76 -13.81
C GLN A 274 -14.16 10.23 -13.72
N ARG A 275 -14.72 10.80 -14.79
CA ARG A 275 -15.19 12.20 -14.79
C ARG A 275 -16.27 12.44 -13.74
N ASP A 276 -17.25 11.57 -13.65
CA ASP A 276 -18.36 11.73 -12.72
C ASP A 276 -17.89 11.58 -11.26
N PHE A 277 -17.03 10.59 -10.99
CA PHE A 277 -16.38 10.42 -9.69
C PHE A 277 -15.55 11.66 -9.33
N THR A 278 -14.64 12.08 -10.22
CA THR A 278 -13.77 13.24 -9.99
C THR A 278 -14.57 14.50 -9.75
N SER A 279 -15.62 14.76 -10.52
CA SER A 279 -16.47 15.95 -10.34
C SER A 279 -17.19 15.94 -9.00
N ALA A 280 -17.79 14.81 -8.62
CA ALA A 280 -18.52 14.68 -7.36
C ALA A 280 -17.59 14.81 -6.15
N THR A 281 -16.46 14.11 -6.16
CA THR A 281 -15.52 14.10 -5.04
C THR A 281 -14.71 15.40 -4.95
N PHE A 282 -14.32 15.99 -6.08
CA PHE A 282 -13.62 17.27 -6.09
C PHE A 282 -14.46 18.36 -5.41
N PHE A 283 -15.74 18.47 -5.74
CA PHE A 283 -16.63 19.44 -5.11
C PHE A 283 -16.69 19.23 -3.60
N GLN A 284 -16.86 17.99 -3.15
CA GLN A 284 -16.88 17.65 -1.72
C GLN A 284 -15.55 17.96 -1.00
N VAL A 285 -14.41 17.76 -1.66
CA VAL A 285 -13.09 18.07 -1.10
C VAL A 285 -12.87 19.59 -1.06
N SER A 286 -13.26 20.33 -2.09
CA SER A 286 -13.14 21.80 -2.15
C SER A 286 -13.97 22.53 -1.09
N GLN A 287 -15.06 21.92 -0.62
CA GLN A 287 -15.91 22.44 0.46
C GLN A 287 -15.46 22.02 1.85
N SER A 288 -14.42 21.19 1.96
CA SER A 288 -13.89 20.73 3.25
C SER A 288 -13.20 21.89 3.99
N GLY A 289 -13.59 22.13 5.24
CA GLY A 289 -12.88 23.07 6.13
C GLY A 289 -11.48 22.62 6.53
N ASN A 290 -11.14 21.35 6.26
CA ASN A 290 -9.82 20.77 6.44
C ASN A 290 -9.24 20.46 5.04
N PRO A 291 -8.39 21.33 4.46
CA PRO A 291 -7.67 20.99 3.25
C PRO A 291 -6.69 19.87 3.61
N VAL A 292 -6.83 18.72 2.94
CA VAL A 292 -5.90 17.59 3.11
C VAL A 292 -4.50 18.10 2.86
N VAL A 293 -3.67 17.98 3.89
CA VAL A 293 -2.33 18.55 4.03
C VAL A 293 -1.47 18.32 2.79
N LEU A 294 -0.77 19.39 2.39
CA LEU A 294 0.03 19.50 1.17
C LEU A 294 1.17 18.47 1.12
N LEU A 295 1.17 17.55 0.14
CA LEU A 295 2.41 16.94 -0.34
C LEU A 295 3.21 17.99 -1.13
N VAL A 296 4.23 18.51 -0.47
CA VAL A 296 5.35 19.27 -1.04
C VAL A 296 5.02 20.69 -1.51
N ASP A 297 5.70 21.62 -0.86
CA ASP A 297 5.77 23.03 -1.23
C ASP A 297 7.02 23.28 -2.10
N HIS A 298 6.88 24.13 -3.11
CA HIS A 298 7.97 24.98 -3.57
C HIS A 298 7.40 26.35 -3.99
N VAL A 299 7.69 27.33 -3.14
CA VAL A 299 7.97 28.74 -3.43
C VAL A 299 6.83 29.52 -4.08
N ASP A 300 6.05 30.19 -3.22
CA ASP A 300 6.18 31.65 -3.21
C ASP A 300 6.06 32.19 -1.78
N GLY A 301 7.16 32.78 -1.32
CA GLY A 301 7.22 33.46 -0.04
C GLY A 301 6.44 34.77 -0.10
N HIS A 302 5.11 34.74 -0.05
CA HIS A 302 4.33 35.89 0.38
C HIS A 302 2.98 35.50 0.99
N ARG A 303 2.93 35.64 2.32
CA ARG A 303 1.75 36.06 3.10
C ARG A 303 0.44 35.33 2.79
N THR A 304 0.27 34.15 3.39
CA THR A 304 -0.95 33.84 4.16
C THR A 304 -0.57 32.90 5.29
N GLY A 305 -0.83 33.33 6.52
CA GLY A 305 -0.40 32.66 7.74
C GLY A 305 -1.14 31.35 8.01
N ILE A 306 -0.59 30.25 7.51
CA ILE A 306 -0.79 28.92 8.10
C ILE A 306 0.58 28.42 8.56
N ILE A 307 0.91 28.77 9.80
CA ILE A 307 2.02 28.17 10.54
C ILE A 307 1.64 26.71 10.80
N GLY A 308 2.37 25.80 10.18
CA GLY A 308 2.42 24.39 10.54
C GLY A 308 2.90 23.58 9.35
N GLY A 309 4.22 23.57 9.18
CA GLY A 309 4.91 22.84 8.13
C GLY A 309 4.60 21.34 8.16
N ASP A 310 4.67 20.74 6.97
CA ASP A 310 4.96 19.33 6.71
C ASP A 310 4.16 18.29 7.52
N ARG A 311 2.87 18.54 7.79
CA ARG A 311 2.08 17.69 8.70
C ARG A 311 1.75 16.29 8.14
N TRP A 312 1.90 16.08 6.82
CA TRP A 312 1.60 14.83 6.10
C TRP A 312 2.82 13.94 5.91
N MET A 313 4.04 14.48 5.95
CA MET A 313 5.23 13.69 5.62
C MET A 313 5.69 12.92 6.87
N PRO A 314 5.83 11.58 6.82
CA PRO A 314 6.18 10.79 7.99
C PRO A 314 7.58 11.11 8.55
N CYS A 315 8.48 11.72 7.77
CA CYS A 315 9.71 12.32 8.29
C CYS A 315 10.08 13.62 7.54
N VAL A 316 10.32 14.70 8.30
CA VAL A 316 10.54 16.08 7.82
C VAL A 316 11.99 16.37 7.42
N HIS A 317 12.84 15.34 7.30
CA HIS A 317 14.23 15.57 6.90
C HIS A 317 14.25 15.98 5.43
N SER A 318 14.56 17.26 5.19
CA SER A 318 14.37 18.01 3.94
C SER A 318 15.06 17.45 2.70
N TRP A 319 15.78 16.34 2.81
CA TRP A 319 16.60 15.76 1.76
C TRP A 319 15.83 14.73 0.91
N TYR A 320 14.62 14.34 1.32
CA TYR A 320 13.80 13.33 0.63
C TYR A 320 12.77 13.94 -0.35
N ASN A 321 12.72 15.26 -0.49
CA ASN A 321 11.68 16.00 -1.22
C ASN A 321 12.02 16.32 -2.69
N LEU A 322 12.89 15.55 -3.36
CA LEU A 322 13.25 15.87 -4.75
C LEU A 322 12.20 15.32 -5.74
N PRO A 323 11.47 16.19 -6.47
CA PRO A 323 10.55 15.75 -7.51
C PRO A 323 11.27 14.88 -8.53
N GLY A 324 10.69 13.72 -8.85
CA GLY A 324 11.27 12.79 -9.82
C GLY A 324 12.19 11.70 -9.23
N MET A 325 12.43 11.67 -7.91
CA MET A 325 13.16 10.58 -7.24
C MET A 325 12.62 9.18 -7.61
N TRP A 326 11.29 9.05 -7.69
CA TRP A 326 10.64 7.79 -8.05
C TRP A 326 11.06 7.30 -9.44
N GLN A 327 11.35 8.20 -10.38
CA GLN A 327 11.56 7.87 -11.79
C GLN A 327 12.75 6.93 -12.05
N TYR A 328 13.65 6.80 -11.08
CA TYR A 328 14.80 5.90 -11.19
C TYR A 328 14.74 4.75 -10.21
N ALA A 329 13.84 4.76 -9.22
CA ALA A 329 13.69 3.69 -8.21
C ALA A 329 15.03 3.16 -7.64
N ALA A 330 16.06 4.03 -7.51
CA ALA A 330 17.45 3.62 -7.28
C ALA A 330 17.61 2.75 -6.02
N HIS A 331 16.82 3.05 -4.99
CA HIS A 331 16.83 2.39 -3.69
C HIS A 331 16.17 1.00 -3.69
N PHE A 332 15.47 0.63 -4.77
CA PHE A 332 14.86 -0.69 -4.95
C PHE A 332 15.77 -1.66 -5.71
N TRP A 333 16.71 -1.16 -6.50
CA TRP A 333 17.61 -2.00 -7.29
C TRP A 333 18.75 -2.54 -6.44
N LEU A 334 19.12 -3.81 -6.65
CA LEU A 334 20.33 -4.34 -6.04
C LEU A 334 21.58 -3.73 -6.69
N PRO A 335 22.68 -3.50 -5.95
CA PRO A 335 23.92 -2.92 -6.49
C PRO A 335 24.46 -3.66 -7.72
N LYS A 336 24.32 -5.00 -7.74
CA LYS A 336 24.70 -5.84 -8.88
C LYS A 336 23.96 -5.49 -10.19
N ARG A 337 22.72 -4.98 -10.10
CA ARG A 337 21.94 -4.54 -11.26
C ARG A 337 22.48 -3.23 -11.84
N LEU A 338 22.95 -2.35 -10.98
CA LEU A 338 23.49 -1.05 -11.34
C LEU A 338 24.96 -1.12 -11.82
N GLY A 339 25.53 -2.32 -11.94
CA GLY A 339 26.93 -2.50 -12.31
C GLY A 339 27.91 -2.12 -11.20
N TYR A 340 27.41 -1.87 -9.98
CA TYR A 340 28.26 -1.56 -8.83
C TYR A 340 29.01 -2.83 -8.39
N GLN A 341 30.33 -2.85 -8.56
CA GLN A 341 31.19 -3.83 -7.90
C GLN A 341 31.54 -3.29 -6.50
N PRO A 342 31.14 -3.96 -5.41
CA PRO A 342 31.59 -3.57 -4.09
C PRO A 342 33.09 -3.88 -3.99
N GLY A 343 33.93 -2.86 -4.10
CA GLY A 343 35.38 -3.03 -4.02
C GLY A 343 36.23 -1.93 -4.68
N VAL A 344 35.64 -1.02 -5.44
CA VAL A 344 36.37 0.11 -6.06
C VAL A 344 35.56 1.38 -5.82
N ASP A 345 35.64 1.88 -4.59
CA ASP A 345 35.79 3.31 -4.30
C ASP A 345 35.92 3.47 -2.78
N THR A 346 37.19 3.58 -2.42
CA THR A 346 37.81 4.11 -1.21
C THR A 346 37.02 5.19 -0.48
N LEU A 347 37.05 5.07 0.85
CA LEU A 347 37.23 6.17 1.81
C LEU A 347 37.66 7.48 1.14
N ILE A 348 36.78 8.49 1.15
CA ILE A 348 37.11 9.89 1.44
C ILE A 348 36.01 10.46 2.32
#